data_AF-I4W372-F1
#
_entry.id   AF-I4W372-F1
#
_cell.length_a   1.000
_cell.length_b   1.000
_cell.length_c   1.000
_cell.angle_alpha   90.00
_cell.angle_beta   90.00
_cell.angle_gamma   90.00
#
_symmetry.space_group_name_H-M   'P 1'
#
loop_
_entity.id
_entity.type
_entity.pdbx_description
1 polymer ?
#
loop_
_entity_poly.entity_id
_entity_poly.type
_entity_poly.pdbx_seq_one_letter_code
_entity_poly.pdbx_strand_id
1 'polypeptide(L)'
;MNSPRMPPHLPAEPLPDFRSADVLRQHIADTMAFYHPHVIDPAGGYFQYFKDDGAIYDRSHRHLVSSTRFVFNYAMAAMEFGGDATLQRDYLDATRHGLRYLRETHRNPQTGGYTWTIRDGQPEDRTNHAYGVAFVLLAYATARKAGFDEAVPWMDETWNLLEQRFWDADAGLYRDEADANWHFSDYRGQNANMHMCEAMLAAWQASHEERYLDRALLLADHMTRRQAAKAGGLVWEHYDLQWNIDPDYNKDDPRNLFRPWGFQPGHQTEWAKLLMILQRELPVAGRQAPEWLLPTARHLFDAAVEHAWDNEHGGLCYGFAPDGSVCDGDKYFWVQAESLAAAGLLHAASGESAYDAWYGKLWAYAWQHLVDHRYGAWYRILTQDNRKYDDEKSPAGKTDYHTMGACHEMLALIRSGGKP
;
A
#
# COMPACT_ATOMS: atom_id res chain seq x y z
N MET A 1 -17.74 -30.13 -11.39
CA MET A 1 -17.11 -29.57 -12.61
C MET A 1 -17.60 -28.14 -12.74
N ASN A 2 -16.85 -27.18 -12.21
CA ASN A 2 -17.18 -25.76 -12.38
C ASN A 2 -16.68 -25.33 -13.75
N SER A 3 -17.57 -24.82 -14.60
CA SER A 3 -17.18 -24.15 -15.84
C SER A 3 -16.19 -23.04 -15.50
N PRO A 4 -15.08 -22.89 -16.25
CA PRO A 4 -14.24 -21.70 -16.12
C PRO A 4 -15.14 -20.49 -16.42
N ARG A 5 -15.31 -19.59 -15.44
CA ARG A 5 -15.92 -18.29 -15.70
C ARG A 5 -15.10 -17.67 -16.84
N MET A 6 -15.78 -17.29 -17.94
CA MET A 6 -15.11 -16.53 -18.98
C MET A 6 -14.52 -15.27 -18.34
N PRO A 7 -13.27 -14.89 -18.68
CA PRO A 7 -12.67 -13.71 -18.11
C PRO A 7 -13.53 -12.47 -18.40
N PRO A 8 -13.63 -11.51 -17.48
CA PRO A 8 -14.34 -10.26 -17.76
C PRO A 8 -13.65 -9.58 -18.95
N HIS A 9 -14.40 -9.28 -20.01
CA HIS A 9 -13.92 -8.48 -21.13
C HIS A 9 -14.30 -7.03 -20.85
N LEU A 10 -13.37 -6.26 -20.27
CA LEU A 10 -13.60 -4.84 -20.00
C LEU A 10 -13.36 -4.03 -21.29
N PRO A 11 -14.30 -3.19 -21.75
CA PRO A 11 -14.06 -2.35 -22.91
C PRO A 11 -13.06 -1.23 -22.56
N ALA A 12 -12.03 -1.06 -23.40
CA ALA A 12 -11.06 0.02 -23.22
C ALA A 12 -11.66 1.42 -23.46
N GLU A 13 -12.68 1.51 -24.33
CA GLU A 13 -13.42 2.75 -24.63
C GLU A 13 -14.93 2.51 -24.80
N PRO A 14 -15.80 3.49 -24.49
CA PRO A 14 -15.48 4.78 -23.84
C PRO A 14 -15.02 4.59 -22.40
N LEU A 15 -14.26 5.56 -21.86
CA LEU A 15 -13.79 5.50 -20.47
C LEU A 15 -14.98 5.44 -19.49
N PRO A 16 -14.96 4.53 -18.50
CA PRO A 16 -15.90 4.53 -17.39
C PRO A 16 -15.91 5.85 -16.61
N ASP A 17 -17.02 6.17 -15.96
CA ASP A 17 -17.05 7.27 -14.99
C ASP A 17 -16.37 6.81 -13.68
N PHE A 18 -15.07 7.06 -13.57
CA PHE A 18 -14.28 6.69 -12.39
C PHE A 18 -14.65 7.47 -11.12
N ARG A 19 -15.61 8.40 -11.17
CA ARG A 19 -16.20 9.04 -9.97
C ARG A 19 -17.42 8.26 -9.46
N SER A 20 -17.92 7.30 -10.22
CA SER A 20 -19.04 6.45 -9.84
C SER A 20 -18.61 5.36 -8.86
N ALA A 21 -19.33 5.25 -7.75
CA ALA A 21 -19.14 4.18 -6.78
C ALA A 21 -19.35 2.79 -7.42
N ASP A 22 -20.26 2.67 -8.39
CA ASP A 22 -20.53 1.40 -9.05
C ASP A 22 -19.38 0.98 -9.96
N VAL A 23 -18.75 1.93 -10.65
CA VAL A 23 -17.56 1.68 -11.47
C VAL A 23 -16.37 1.24 -10.60
N LEU A 24 -16.11 1.98 -9.52
CA LEU A 24 -15.03 1.63 -8.57
C LEU A 24 -15.25 0.25 -7.93
N ARG A 25 -16.49 -0.05 -7.52
CA ARG A 25 -16.86 -1.34 -6.95
C ARG A 25 -16.75 -2.48 -7.97
N GLN A 26 -17.17 -2.25 -9.21
CA GLN A 26 -17.02 -3.23 -10.28
C GLN A 26 -15.55 -3.52 -10.57
N HIS A 27 -14.69 -2.48 -10.63
CA HIS A 27 -13.25 -2.65 -10.83
C HIS A 27 -12.58 -3.45 -9.71
N ILE A 28 -12.99 -3.25 -8.44
CA ILE A 28 -12.58 -4.09 -7.32
C ILE A 28 -13.05 -5.54 -7.54
N ALA A 29 -14.31 -5.75 -7.95
CA ALA A 29 -14.85 -7.08 -8.18
C ALA A 29 -14.08 -7.83 -9.29
N ASP A 30 -13.72 -7.15 -10.38
CA ASP A 30 -12.94 -7.73 -11.48
C ASP A 30 -11.52 -8.09 -11.04
N THR A 31 -10.89 -7.24 -10.21
CA THR A 31 -9.59 -7.53 -9.61
C THR A 31 -9.66 -8.69 -8.62
N MET A 32 -10.71 -8.77 -7.79
CA MET A 32 -10.93 -9.91 -6.91
C MET A 32 -11.19 -11.19 -7.70
N ALA A 33 -11.88 -11.13 -8.84
CA ALA A 33 -12.10 -12.27 -9.72
C ALA A 33 -10.81 -12.79 -10.37
N PHE A 34 -9.80 -11.93 -10.57
CA PHE A 34 -8.46 -12.36 -10.99
C PHE A 34 -7.80 -13.25 -9.93
N TYR A 35 -7.94 -12.98 -8.63
CA TYR A 35 -7.27 -13.79 -7.59
C TYR A 35 -8.13 -14.94 -7.06
N HIS A 36 -9.41 -14.69 -6.82
CA HIS A 36 -10.30 -15.62 -6.12
C HIS A 36 -10.91 -16.66 -7.08
N PRO A 37 -10.98 -17.95 -6.71
CA PRO A 37 -10.50 -18.54 -5.45
C PRO A 37 -9.07 -19.09 -5.52
N HIS A 38 -8.43 -19.08 -6.69
CA HIS A 38 -7.23 -19.89 -6.95
C HIS A 38 -5.96 -19.38 -6.25
N VAL A 39 -5.97 -18.16 -5.73
CA VAL A 39 -4.93 -17.64 -4.82
C VAL A 39 -4.82 -18.43 -3.52
N ILE A 40 -5.91 -19.04 -3.04
CA ILE A 40 -5.94 -19.73 -1.76
C ILE A 40 -5.18 -21.05 -1.87
N ASP A 41 -4.16 -21.24 -1.02
CA ASP A 41 -3.44 -22.50 -0.92
C ASP A 41 -4.12 -23.40 0.12
N PRO A 42 -4.69 -24.56 -0.26
CA PRO A 42 -5.31 -25.46 0.70
C PRO A 42 -4.37 -25.92 1.82
N ALA A 43 -3.05 -25.93 1.59
CA ALA A 43 -2.05 -26.28 2.59
C ALA A 43 -1.80 -25.16 3.62
N GLY A 44 -2.17 -23.92 3.32
CA GLY A 44 -2.01 -22.77 4.20
C GLY A 44 -1.54 -21.51 3.47
N GLY A 45 -2.20 -20.39 3.78
CA GLY A 45 -1.89 -19.09 3.22
C GLY A 45 -2.39 -18.92 1.78
N TYR A 46 -1.61 -18.18 1.01
CA TYR A 46 -1.93 -17.81 -0.36
C TYR A 46 -0.74 -18.08 -1.27
N PHE A 47 -0.98 -18.51 -2.50
CA PHE A 47 0.00 -18.38 -3.58
C PHE A 47 0.27 -16.90 -3.86
N GLN A 48 1.48 -16.57 -4.30
CA GLN A 48 1.94 -15.17 -4.32
C GLN A 48 2.66 -14.77 -5.61
N TYR A 49 2.59 -15.62 -6.63
CA TYR A 49 3.32 -15.48 -7.88
C TYR A 49 2.42 -15.86 -9.04
N PHE A 50 1.86 -14.85 -9.72
CA PHE A 50 0.86 -15.03 -10.76
C PHE A 50 1.33 -14.44 -12.09
N LYS A 51 1.15 -15.22 -13.15
CA LYS A 51 1.24 -14.75 -14.52
C LYS A 51 0.00 -13.92 -14.89
N ASP A 52 0.06 -13.25 -16.05
CA ASP A 52 -1.04 -12.43 -16.58
C ASP A 52 -2.38 -13.16 -16.65
N ASP A 53 -2.37 -14.44 -17.00
CA ASP A 53 -3.55 -15.30 -17.13
C ASP A 53 -4.03 -15.94 -15.82
N GLY A 54 -3.38 -15.60 -14.70
CA GLY A 54 -3.67 -16.15 -13.37
C GLY A 54 -2.92 -17.46 -13.06
N ALA A 55 -2.09 -17.98 -13.98
CA ALA A 55 -1.30 -19.17 -13.68
C ALA A 55 -0.28 -18.89 -12.56
N ILE A 56 -0.23 -19.80 -11.58
CA ILE A 56 0.73 -19.70 -10.47
C ILE A 56 2.08 -20.25 -10.93
N TYR A 57 3.11 -19.40 -10.98
CA TYR A 57 4.44 -19.79 -11.48
C TYR A 57 5.46 -20.17 -10.39
N ASP A 58 5.25 -19.74 -9.14
CA ASP A 58 5.96 -20.28 -7.97
C ASP A 58 4.97 -20.59 -6.84
N ARG A 59 4.91 -21.88 -6.49
CA ARG A 59 4.02 -22.41 -5.46
C ARG A 59 4.72 -22.57 -4.11
N SER A 60 6.05 -22.49 -4.05
CA SER A 60 6.88 -22.81 -2.88
C SER A 60 7.23 -21.61 -2.02
N HIS A 61 7.44 -20.45 -2.64
CA HIS A 61 7.89 -19.25 -1.93
C HIS A 61 6.71 -18.43 -1.41
N ARG A 62 6.87 -17.88 -0.22
CA ARG A 62 5.94 -17.00 0.46
C ARG A 62 6.70 -15.84 1.09
N HIS A 63 6.08 -14.68 1.11
CA HIS A 63 6.62 -13.42 1.57
C HIS A 63 5.60 -12.76 2.50
N LEU A 64 6.09 -12.22 3.62
CA LEU A 64 5.25 -11.65 4.67
C LEU A 64 4.27 -10.60 4.13
N VAL A 65 4.79 -9.67 3.31
CA VAL A 65 4.02 -8.60 2.67
C VAL A 65 2.82 -9.10 1.87
N SER A 66 2.96 -10.13 1.04
CA SER A 66 1.83 -10.70 0.30
C SER A 66 0.85 -11.42 1.24
N SER A 67 1.35 -12.16 2.23
CA SER A 67 0.50 -12.85 3.22
C SER A 67 -0.40 -11.87 3.96
N THR A 68 0.13 -10.72 4.38
CA THR A 68 -0.62 -9.65 5.06
C THR A 68 -1.51 -8.86 4.11
N ARG A 69 -1.05 -8.54 2.90
CA ARG A 69 -1.83 -7.77 1.93
C ARG A 69 -3.03 -8.55 1.39
N PHE A 70 -2.94 -9.88 1.25
CA PHE A 70 -4.11 -10.69 0.93
C PHE A 70 -5.14 -10.75 2.06
N VAL A 71 -4.72 -10.71 3.33
CA VAL A 71 -5.66 -10.55 4.46
C VAL A 71 -6.41 -9.22 4.32
N PHE A 72 -5.71 -8.13 4.01
CA PHE A 72 -6.37 -6.84 3.71
C PHE A 72 -7.37 -6.96 2.56
N ASN A 73 -6.95 -7.51 1.41
CA ASN A 73 -7.81 -7.61 0.22
C ASN A 73 -9.12 -8.32 0.56
N TYR A 74 -9.03 -9.50 1.19
CA TYR A 74 -10.21 -10.29 1.51
C TYR A 74 -11.08 -9.66 2.60
N ALA A 75 -10.49 -9.05 3.63
CA ALA A 75 -11.24 -8.39 4.68
C ALA A 75 -11.98 -7.14 4.15
N MET A 76 -11.33 -6.32 3.32
CA MET A 76 -11.96 -5.15 2.69
C MET A 76 -13.05 -5.56 1.70
N ALA A 77 -12.81 -6.58 0.88
CA ALA A 77 -13.82 -7.10 -0.04
C ALA A 77 -15.03 -7.69 0.71
N ALA A 78 -14.82 -8.40 1.82
CA ALA A 78 -15.91 -8.94 2.64
C ALA A 78 -16.82 -7.82 3.20
N MET A 79 -16.24 -6.67 3.56
CA MET A 79 -17.01 -5.50 3.99
C MET A 79 -17.75 -4.84 2.83
N GLU A 80 -17.09 -4.62 1.69
CA GLU A 80 -17.69 -3.92 0.54
C GLU A 80 -18.81 -4.75 -0.13
N PHE A 81 -18.65 -6.07 -0.23
CA PHE A 81 -19.59 -6.97 -0.88
C PHE A 81 -20.54 -7.68 0.09
N GLY A 82 -20.73 -7.13 1.30
CA GLY A 82 -21.58 -7.73 2.34
C GLY A 82 -23.06 -7.91 1.98
N GLY A 83 -23.53 -7.32 0.88
CA GLY A 83 -24.87 -7.56 0.34
C GLY A 83 -25.08 -8.96 -0.27
N ASP A 84 -23.99 -9.65 -0.66
CA ASP A 84 -24.03 -11.06 -1.08
C ASP A 84 -23.46 -11.93 0.05
N ALA A 85 -24.35 -12.58 0.80
CA ALA A 85 -23.98 -13.38 1.96
C ALA A 85 -23.06 -14.58 1.63
N THR A 86 -23.14 -15.12 0.40
CA THR A 86 -22.27 -16.25 0.00
C THR A 86 -20.88 -15.73 -0.27
N LEU A 87 -20.77 -14.67 -1.08
CA LEU A 87 -19.49 -14.07 -1.43
C LEU A 87 -18.78 -13.49 -0.20
N GLN A 88 -19.54 -12.82 0.68
CA GLN A 88 -19.03 -12.32 1.94
C GLN A 88 -18.45 -13.44 2.80
N ARG A 89 -19.18 -14.55 2.96
CA ARG A 89 -18.69 -15.70 3.74
C ARG A 89 -17.39 -16.24 3.15
N ASP A 90 -17.32 -16.43 1.85
CA ASP A 90 -16.13 -16.96 1.17
C ASP A 90 -14.91 -16.04 1.37
N TYR A 91 -15.11 -14.71 1.37
CA TYR A 91 -14.06 -13.74 1.64
C TYR A 91 -13.66 -13.68 3.13
N LEU A 92 -14.61 -13.82 4.06
CA LEU A 92 -14.28 -13.94 5.48
C LEU A 92 -13.52 -15.24 5.77
N ASP A 93 -13.89 -16.36 5.15
CA ASP A 93 -13.17 -17.62 5.28
C ASP A 93 -11.75 -17.52 4.73
N ALA A 94 -11.57 -16.85 3.58
CA ALA A 94 -10.24 -16.54 3.04
C ALA A 94 -9.43 -15.63 3.97
N THR A 95 -10.06 -14.63 4.61
CA THR A 95 -9.41 -13.75 5.61
C THR A 95 -8.92 -14.56 6.81
N ARG A 96 -9.78 -15.43 7.37
CA ARG A 96 -9.44 -16.34 8.48
C ARG A 96 -8.28 -17.25 8.12
N HIS A 97 -8.29 -17.78 6.90
CA HIS A 97 -7.24 -18.64 6.38
C HIS A 97 -5.88 -17.94 6.35
N GLY A 98 -5.83 -16.69 5.88
CA GLY A 98 -4.62 -15.87 5.87
C GLY A 98 -4.11 -15.50 7.26
N LEU A 99 -5.01 -15.10 8.17
CA LEU A 99 -4.67 -14.80 9.56
C LEU A 99 -4.04 -16.00 10.27
N ARG A 100 -4.60 -17.20 10.04
CA ARG A 100 -4.02 -18.44 10.57
C ARG A 100 -2.59 -18.64 10.07
N TYR A 101 -2.36 -18.53 8.76
CA TYR A 101 -1.01 -18.69 8.18
C TYR A 101 -0.02 -17.64 8.72
N LEU A 102 -0.48 -16.39 8.87
CA LEU A 102 0.31 -15.32 9.45
C LEU A 102 0.76 -15.65 10.90
N ARG A 103 -0.16 -16.19 11.72
CA ARG A 103 0.11 -16.48 13.14
C ARG A 103 0.80 -17.80 13.41
N GLU A 104 0.54 -18.82 12.61
CA GLU A 104 1.07 -20.18 12.81
C GLU A 104 2.36 -20.43 12.03
N THR A 105 2.61 -19.70 10.93
CA THR A 105 3.76 -19.94 10.04
C THR A 105 4.74 -18.79 10.00
N HIS A 106 4.28 -17.55 9.77
CA HIS A 106 5.22 -16.40 9.74
C HIS A 106 5.71 -16.04 11.15
N ARG A 107 4.81 -15.96 12.13
CA ARG A 107 5.14 -15.52 13.48
C ARG A 107 6.04 -16.53 14.19
N ASN A 108 7.14 -16.05 14.73
CA ASN A 108 8.01 -16.80 15.64
C ASN A 108 7.56 -16.56 17.09
N PRO A 109 7.00 -17.56 17.80
CA PRO A 109 6.46 -17.36 19.14
C PRO A 109 7.53 -17.13 20.22
N GLN A 110 8.78 -17.49 19.97
CA GLN A 110 9.88 -17.28 20.92
C GLN A 110 10.38 -15.83 20.92
N THR A 111 10.33 -15.16 19.76
CA THR A 111 10.86 -13.79 19.60
C THR A 111 9.77 -12.74 19.43
N GLY A 112 8.56 -13.15 19.04
CA GLY A 112 7.47 -12.25 18.63
C GLY A 112 7.62 -11.71 17.20
N GLY A 113 8.78 -11.89 16.56
CA GLY A 113 9.04 -11.45 15.19
C GLY A 113 8.30 -12.27 14.13
N TYR A 114 8.36 -11.81 12.88
CA TYR A 114 7.71 -12.47 11.74
C TYR A 114 8.75 -12.77 10.67
N THR A 115 8.80 -14.04 10.25
CA THR A 115 9.66 -14.51 9.16
C THR A 115 9.33 -13.74 7.88
N TRP A 116 10.36 -13.17 7.26
CA TRP A 116 10.23 -12.31 6.08
C TRP A 116 9.86 -13.13 4.84
N THR A 117 10.65 -14.16 4.53
CA THR A 117 10.35 -15.12 3.45
C THR A 117 10.40 -16.57 3.93
N ILE A 118 9.55 -17.40 3.32
CA ILE A 118 9.42 -18.83 3.57
C ILE A 118 9.53 -19.53 2.22
N ARG A 119 10.33 -20.60 2.17
CA ARG A 119 10.42 -21.49 1.00
C ARG A 119 10.15 -22.92 1.45
N ASP A 120 9.25 -23.60 0.75
CA ASP A 120 8.88 -24.99 1.04
C ASP A 120 8.45 -25.21 2.51
N GLY A 121 7.75 -24.23 3.08
CA GLY A 121 7.29 -24.25 4.47
C GLY A 121 8.39 -24.01 5.51
N GLN A 122 9.63 -23.70 5.10
CA GLN A 122 10.74 -23.38 6.00
C GLN A 122 11.09 -21.90 5.93
N PRO A 123 11.40 -21.24 7.07
CA PRO A 123 11.92 -19.88 7.07
C PRO A 123 13.21 -19.76 6.25
N GLU A 124 13.19 -18.91 5.22
CA GLU A 124 14.32 -18.61 4.34
C GLU A 124 15.03 -17.33 4.81
N ASP A 125 14.29 -16.23 4.97
CA ASP A 125 14.78 -14.99 5.57
C ASP A 125 14.05 -14.69 6.89
N ARG A 126 14.82 -14.51 7.96
CA ARG A 126 14.36 -14.27 9.33
C ARG A 126 14.62 -12.84 9.81
N THR A 127 15.01 -11.95 8.91
CA THR A 127 15.21 -10.53 9.21
C THR A 127 13.89 -9.91 9.66
N ASN A 128 13.93 -9.18 10.78
CA ASN A 128 12.78 -8.49 11.34
C ASN A 128 12.70 -7.10 10.72
N HIS A 129 11.84 -6.92 9.73
CA HIS A 129 11.60 -5.63 9.07
C HIS A 129 10.42 -4.89 9.69
N ALA A 130 10.61 -3.63 10.08
CA ALA A 130 9.53 -2.73 10.51
C ALA A 130 8.45 -2.58 9.43
N TYR A 131 8.87 -2.55 8.16
CA TYR A 131 7.97 -2.59 7.00
C TYR A 131 7.01 -3.79 7.09
N GLY A 132 7.54 -5.00 7.35
CA GLY A 132 6.73 -6.19 7.51
C GLY A 132 5.76 -6.09 8.69
N VAL A 133 6.24 -5.60 9.84
CA VAL A 133 5.41 -5.45 11.04
C VAL A 133 4.31 -4.39 10.87
N ALA A 134 4.53 -3.34 10.07
CA ALA A 134 3.48 -2.41 9.68
C ALA A 134 2.33 -3.13 8.95
N PHE A 135 2.66 -3.96 7.97
CA PHE A 135 1.64 -4.74 7.25
C PHE A 135 0.97 -5.81 8.13
N VAL A 136 1.66 -6.35 9.14
CA VAL A 136 1.05 -7.23 10.15
C VAL A 136 -0.02 -6.47 10.95
N LEU A 137 0.30 -5.27 11.45
CA LEU A 137 -0.65 -4.43 12.16
C LEU A 137 -1.85 -4.07 11.27
N LEU A 138 -1.59 -3.70 10.01
CA LEU A 138 -2.63 -3.41 9.03
C LEU A 138 -3.55 -4.61 8.79
N ALA A 139 -3.00 -5.83 8.65
CA ALA A 139 -3.78 -7.04 8.48
C ALA A 139 -4.69 -7.32 9.69
N TYR A 140 -4.17 -7.16 10.91
CA TYR A 140 -4.97 -7.33 12.13
C TYR A 140 -6.03 -6.24 12.30
N ALA A 141 -5.69 -4.98 12.05
CA ALA A 141 -6.64 -3.87 12.10
C ALA A 141 -7.77 -4.04 11.08
N THR A 142 -7.45 -4.46 9.86
CA THR A 142 -8.44 -4.67 8.80
C THR A 142 -9.32 -5.89 9.09
N ALA A 143 -8.75 -6.97 9.62
CA ALA A 143 -9.52 -8.11 10.11
C ALA A 143 -10.49 -7.71 11.23
N ARG A 144 -10.05 -6.89 12.20
CA ARG A 144 -10.92 -6.35 13.26
C ARG A 144 -12.11 -5.58 12.66
N LYS A 145 -11.89 -4.71 11.66
CA LYS A 145 -12.98 -4.00 10.95
C LYS A 145 -13.97 -4.98 10.30
N ALA A 146 -13.49 -6.10 9.77
CA ALA A 146 -14.31 -7.16 9.18
C ALA A 146 -14.98 -8.10 10.20
N GLY A 147 -14.88 -7.82 11.51
CA GLY A 147 -15.57 -8.56 12.58
C GLY A 147 -14.77 -9.68 13.24
N PHE A 148 -13.44 -9.71 13.07
CA PHE A 148 -12.56 -10.67 13.75
C PHE A 148 -12.08 -10.10 15.10
N ASP A 149 -12.89 -10.26 16.14
CA ASP A 149 -12.57 -9.78 17.50
C ASP A 149 -11.30 -10.41 18.08
N GLU A 150 -10.92 -11.62 17.62
CA GLU A 150 -9.66 -12.26 18.02
C GLU A 150 -8.41 -11.47 17.62
N ALA A 151 -8.53 -10.52 16.67
CA ALA A 151 -7.43 -9.67 16.24
C ALA A 151 -7.10 -8.55 17.24
N VAL A 152 -8.00 -8.21 18.16
CA VAL A 152 -7.78 -7.14 19.16
C VAL A 152 -6.51 -7.38 19.99
N PRO A 153 -6.33 -8.51 20.70
CA PRO A 153 -5.09 -8.76 21.44
C PRO A 153 -3.85 -8.87 20.54
N TRP A 154 -4.01 -9.17 19.24
CA TRP A 154 -2.87 -9.25 18.32
C TRP A 154 -2.40 -7.87 17.86
N MET A 155 -3.31 -6.90 17.75
CA MET A 155 -2.96 -5.49 17.56
C MET A 155 -2.12 -4.99 18.74
N ASP A 156 -2.54 -5.30 19.98
CA ASP A 156 -1.80 -4.94 21.19
C ASP A 156 -0.42 -5.60 21.27
N GLU A 157 -0.35 -6.90 20.94
CA GLU A 157 0.91 -7.63 20.83
C GLU A 157 1.85 -6.97 19.81
N THR A 158 1.32 -6.56 18.66
CA THR A 158 2.09 -5.93 17.59
C THR A 158 2.56 -4.54 17.99
N TRP A 159 1.71 -3.73 18.62
CA TRP A 159 2.10 -2.46 19.22
C TRP A 159 3.25 -2.65 20.21
N ASN A 160 3.13 -3.61 21.13
CA ASN A 160 4.17 -3.86 22.13
C ASN A 160 5.49 -4.31 21.50
N LEU A 161 5.45 -5.12 20.44
CA LEU A 161 6.64 -5.48 19.67
C LEU A 161 7.30 -4.25 19.06
N LEU A 162 6.51 -3.38 18.44
CA LEU A 162 6.95 -2.13 17.82
C LEU A 162 7.60 -1.21 18.86
N GLU A 163 6.95 -0.98 20.00
CA GLU A 163 7.48 -0.14 21.08
C GLU A 163 8.78 -0.68 21.68
N GLN A 164 8.85 -1.99 21.90
CA GLN A 164 10.01 -2.61 22.56
C GLN A 164 11.21 -2.74 21.63
N ARG A 165 10.98 -2.95 20.33
CA ARG A 165 12.03 -3.30 19.38
C ARG A 165 12.29 -2.22 18.36
N PHE A 166 11.28 -1.63 17.72
CA PHE A 166 11.51 -0.76 16.56
C PHE A 166 11.49 0.71 16.90
N TRP A 167 10.69 1.13 17.90
CA TRP A 167 10.51 2.53 18.23
C TRP A 167 11.80 3.15 18.77
N ASP A 168 12.22 4.24 18.14
CA ASP A 168 13.29 5.11 18.61
C ASP A 168 12.64 6.40 19.11
N ALA A 169 12.49 6.53 20.43
CA ALA A 169 11.79 7.64 21.05
C ALA A 169 12.52 8.98 20.87
N ASP A 170 13.86 8.97 20.82
CA ASP A 170 14.67 10.18 20.61
C ASP A 170 14.49 10.71 19.19
N ALA A 171 14.43 9.80 18.20
CA ALA A 171 14.10 10.17 16.83
C ALA A 171 12.60 10.44 16.63
N GLY A 172 11.73 9.83 17.42
CA GLY A 172 10.29 9.77 17.19
C GLY A 172 9.93 9.09 15.87
N LEU A 173 10.69 8.08 15.48
CA LEU A 173 10.53 7.29 14.25
C LEU A 173 10.88 5.83 14.55
N TYR A 174 10.46 4.91 13.68
CA TYR A 174 10.85 3.50 13.77
C TYR A 174 12.16 3.23 13.03
N ARG A 175 13.02 2.43 13.67
CA ARG A 175 14.18 1.79 13.04
C ARG A 175 13.71 0.77 11.99
N ASP A 176 14.53 0.51 10.98
CA ASP A 176 14.05 -0.20 9.79
C ASP A 176 14.10 -1.73 9.91
N GLU A 177 15.26 -2.29 10.26
CA GLU A 177 15.46 -3.74 10.26
C GLU A 177 16.43 -4.21 11.35
N ALA A 178 16.21 -5.45 11.80
CA ALA A 178 17.10 -6.14 12.71
C ALA A 178 17.24 -7.62 12.33
N ASP A 179 18.37 -8.24 12.69
CA ASP A 179 18.54 -9.68 12.54
C ASP A 179 17.58 -10.47 13.45
N ALA A 180 17.64 -11.80 13.38
CA ALA A 180 16.80 -12.68 14.19
C ALA A 180 17.05 -12.56 15.72
N ASN A 181 18.16 -11.95 16.13
CA ASN A 181 18.54 -11.71 17.53
C ASN A 181 18.29 -10.26 17.98
N TRP A 182 17.63 -9.45 17.14
CA TRP A 182 17.33 -8.04 17.38
C TRP A 182 18.55 -7.09 17.37
N HIS A 183 19.62 -7.46 16.66
CA HIS A 183 20.67 -6.49 16.32
C HIS A 183 20.22 -5.65 15.12
N PHE A 184 20.03 -4.36 15.35
CA PHE A 184 19.58 -3.42 14.33
C PHE A 184 20.71 -3.03 13.37
N SER A 185 20.37 -2.82 12.10
CA SER A 185 21.27 -2.18 11.15
C SER A 185 21.34 -0.66 11.40
N ASP A 186 22.34 -0.03 10.77
CA ASP A 186 22.50 1.43 10.82
C ASP A 186 21.56 2.16 9.84
N TYR A 187 20.89 1.44 8.94
CA TYR A 187 19.97 2.01 7.97
C TYR A 187 18.69 2.54 8.62
N ARG A 188 18.21 3.68 8.14
CA ARG A 188 16.91 4.26 8.47
C ARG A 188 16.15 4.57 7.18
N GLY A 189 14.87 4.21 7.13
CA GLY A 189 14.05 4.31 5.93
C GLY A 189 12.73 5.05 6.17
N GLN A 190 12.34 5.90 5.21
CA GLN A 190 11.00 6.50 5.23
C GLN A 190 9.91 5.45 5.03
N ASN A 191 10.17 4.45 4.17
CA ASN A 191 9.16 3.53 3.66
C ASN A 191 8.47 2.72 4.78
N ALA A 192 9.24 2.19 5.73
CA ALA A 192 8.68 1.51 6.90
C ALA A 192 7.83 2.45 7.77
N ASN A 193 8.22 3.73 7.91
CA ASN A 193 7.49 4.72 8.70
C ASN A 193 6.20 5.19 8.02
N MET A 194 6.20 5.29 6.69
CA MET A 194 5.01 5.58 5.89
C MET A 194 3.94 4.51 6.04
N HIS A 195 4.29 3.24 5.81
CA HIS A 195 3.34 2.15 6.01
C HIS A 195 2.99 1.93 7.48
N MET A 196 3.85 2.32 8.42
CA MET A 196 3.47 2.35 9.82
C MET A 196 2.39 3.41 10.07
N CYS A 197 2.51 4.61 9.50
CA CYS A 197 1.45 5.62 9.57
C CYS A 197 0.12 5.09 9.01
N GLU A 198 0.16 4.42 7.85
CA GLU A 198 -1.00 3.76 7.26
C GLU A 198 -1.61 2.70 8.19
N ALA A 199 -0.80 1.81 8.75
CA ALA A 199 -1.25 0.76 9.65
C ALA A 199 -1.83 1.32 10.96
N MET A 200 -1.24 2.42 11.48
CA MET A 200 -1.73 3.12 12.65
C MET A 200 -3.08 3.80 12.38
N LEU A 201 -3.29 4.40 11.21
CA LEU A 201 -4.60 4.92 10.81
C LEU A 201 -5.65 3.80 10.69
N ALA A 202 -5.27 2.65 10.11
CA ALA A 202 -6.15 1.50 10.05
C ALA A 202 -6.50 0.97 11.44
N ALA A 203 -5.52 0.90 12.36
CA ALA A 203 -5.72 0.49 13.75
C ALA A 203 -6.60 1.46 14.52
N TRP A 204 -6.41 2.78 14.34
CA TRP A 204 -7.32 3.81 14.86
C TRP A 204 -8.76 3.59 14.37
N GLN A 205 -8.97 3.47 13.05
CA GLN A 205 -10.29 3.26 12.48
C GLN A 205 -10.96 1.94 12.92
N ALA A 206 -10.16 0.94 13.31
CA ALA A 206 -10.67 -0.34 13.81
C ALA A 206 -11.01 -0.31 15.31
N SER A 207 -10.38 0.58 16.09
CA SER A 207 -10.36 0.50 17.55
C SER A 207 -10.80 1.74 18.30
N HIS A 208 -10.69 2.91 17.67
CA HIS A 208 -10.79 4.22 18.29
C HIS A 208 -9.83 4.44 19.48
N GLU A 209 -8.71 3.74 19.50
CA GLU A 209 -7.67 3.95 20.51
C GLU A 209 -6.70 5.07 20.08
N GLU A 210 -6.70 6.17 20.83
CA GLU A 210 -5.99 7.41 20.46
C GLU A 210 -4.49 7.22 20.24
N ARG A 211 -3.84 6.27 20.92
CA ARG A 211 -2.40 5.98 20.76
C ARG A 211 -2.00 5.72 19.31
N TYR A 212 -2.88 5.10 18.52
CA TYR A 212 -2.62 4.81 17.12
C TYR A 212 -2.69 6.09 16.28
N LEU A 213 -3.72 6.92 16.49
CA LEU A 213 -3.87 8.20 15.79
C LEU A 213 -2.74 9.18 16.16
N ASP A 214 -2.34 9.22 17.43
CA ASP A 214 -1.20 10.01 17.90
C ASP A 214 0.10 9.58 17.23
N ARG A 215 0.35 8.26 17.16
CA ARG A 215 1.54 7.75 16.47
C ARG A 215 1.50 8.07 14.99
N ALA A 216 0.37 7.91 14.31
CA ALA A 216 0.23 8.25 12.90
C ALA A 216 0.55 9.74 12.64
N LEU A 217 -0.01 10.64 13.45
CA LEU A 217 0.25 12.08 13.30
C LEU A 217 1.72 12.43 13.57
N LEU A 218 2.35 11.81 14.56
CA LEU A 218 3.78 12.03 14.89
C LEU A 218 4.69 11.57 13.75
N LEU A 219 4.42 10.38 13.18
CA LEU A 219 5.17 9.88 12.03
C LEU A 219 5.01 10.79 10.82
N ALA A 220 3.78 11.20 10.52
CA ALA A 220 3.48 12.10 9.41
C ALA A 220 4.21 13.44 9.57
N ASP A 221 4.17 14.04 10.76
CA ASP A 221 4.89 15.26 11.07
C ASP A 221 6.40 15.10 10.83
N HIS A 222 7.00 14.09 11.47
CA HIS A 222 8.43 13.87 11.38
C HIS A 222 8.88 13.58 9.94
N MET A 223 8.16 12.76 9.19
CA MET A 223 8.56 12.42 7.82
C MET A 223 8.30 13.55 6.82
N THR A 224 7.08 14.11 6.81
CA THR A 224 6.65 15.05 5.77
C THR A 224 7.03 16.50 6.05
N ARG A 225 7.47 16.81 7.27
CA ARG A 225 8.03 18.13 7.62
C ARG A 225 9.50 18.05 8.01
N ARG A 226 9.85 17.32 9.08
CA ARG A 226 11.23 17.34 9.62
C ARG A 226 12.24 16.69 8.68
N GLN A 227 11.96 15.48 8.19
CA GLN A 227 12.85 14.80 7.25
C GLN A 227 12.78 15.46 5.86
N ALA A 228 11.59 15.79 5.39
CA ALA A 228 11.41 16.47 4.11
C ALA A 228 12.14 17.83 4.02
N ALA A 229 12.22 18.58 5.11
CA ALA A 229 12.99 19.83 5.17
C ALA A 229 14.50 19.64 4.90
N LYS A 230 15.03 18.43 5.09
CA LYS A 230 16.44 18.11 4.75
C LYS A 230 16.63 17.89 3.24
N ALA A 231 15.57 17.63 2.48
CA ALA A 231 15.61 17.22 1.07
C ALA A 231 14.79 18.16 0.17
N GLY A 232 14.82 19.47 0.43
CA GLY A 232 14.13 20.46 -0.42
C GLY A 232 12.60 20.44 -0.30
N GLY A 233 12.05 19.88 0.78
CA GLY A 233 10.60 19.82 1.01
C GLY A 233 9.94 18.50 0.58
N LEU A 234 10.71 17.57 0.02
CA LEU A 234 10.23 16.25 -0.41
C LEU A 234 10.77 15.13 0.49
N VAL A 235 10.06 14.02 0.57
CA VAL A 235 10.46 12.87 1.38
C VAL A 235 11.50 12.05 0.62
N TRP A 236 12.75 12.11 1.07
CA TRP A 236 13.82 11.21 0.59
C TRP A 236 13.68 9.82 1.23
N GLU A 237 14.17 8.78 0.56
CA GLU A 237 13.99 7.39 0.99
C GLU A 237 14.93 6.96 2.13
N HIS A 238 16.20 7.36 2.05
CA HIS A 238 17.31 6.71 2.77
C HIS A 238 18.02 7.64 3.74
N TYR A 239 18.21 7.17 4.97
CA TYR A 239 18.84 7.94 6.03
C TYR A 239 19.86 7.10 6.82
N ASP A 240 20.84 7.79 7.40
CA ASP A 240 21.80 7.22 8.34
C ASP A 240 21.19 7.00 9.74
N LEU A 241 22.00 6.45 10.64
CA LEU A 241 21.64 6.18 12.03
C LEU A 241 21.16 7.44 12.80
N GLN A 242 21.59 8.63 12.38
CA GLN A 242 21.22 9.93 12.95
C GLN A 242 20.10 10.63 12.16
N TRP A 243 19.44 9.91 11.25
CA TRP A 243 18.37 10.43 10.38
C TRP A 243 18.82 11.58 9.47
N ASN A 244 20.09 11.65 9.09
CA ASN A 244 20.56 12.50 8.00
C ASN A 244 20.38 11.78 6.67
N ILE A 245 20.19 12.54 5.59
CA ILE A 245 20.04 11.98 4.26
C ILE A 245 21.30 11.21 3.88
N ASP A 246 21.11 9.98 3.42
CA ASP A 246 22.11 9.23 2.68
C ASP A 246 21.80 9.39 1.18
N PRO A 247 22.53 10.26 0.44
CA PRO A 247 22.25 10.54 -0.96
C PRO A 247 22.81 9.46 -1.91
N ASP A 248 23.69 8.59 -1.43
CA ASP A 248 24.40 7.61 -2.27
C ASP A 248 23.91 6.17 -2.03
N TYR A 249 23.04 5.94 -1.04
CA TYR A 249 22.40 4.65 -0.80
C TYR A 249 21.75 4.09 -2.08
N ASN A 250 22.18 2.90 -2.51
CA ASN A 250 21.74 2.23 -3.74
C ASN A 250 21.84 3.05 -5.03
N LYS A 251 22.69 4.08 -5.10
CA LYS A 251 22.89 4.86 -6.33
C LYS A 251 23.39 4.02 -7.50
N ASP A 252 24.18 2.98 -7.21
CA ASP A 252 24.67 2.00 -8.18
C ASP A 252 23.65 0.86 -8.47
N ASP A 253 22.55 0.78 -7.70
CA ASP A 253 21.41 -0.13 -7.89
C ASP A 253 20.07 0.64 -7.81
N PRO A 254 19.82 1.61 -8.73
CA PRO A 254 18.69 2.53 -8.61
C PRO A 254 17.32 1.84 -8.77
N ARG A 255 17.29 0.61 -9.28
CA ARG A 255 16.06 -0.18 -9.53
C ARG A 255 15.81 -1.24 -8.44
N ASN A 256 16.47 -1.12 -7.29
CA ASN A 256 16.24 -2.01 -6.17
C ASN A 256 14.75 -2.09 -5.80
N LEU A 257 14.22 -3.29 -5.59
CA LEU A 257 12.78 -3.52 -5.44
C LEU A 257 12.16 -2.80 -4.23
N PHE A 258 12.90 -2.63 -3.14
CA PHE A 258 12.38 -2.07 -1.88
C PHE A 258 13.06 -0.76 -1.47
N ARG A 259 14.29 -0.52 -1.93
CA ARG A 259 15.10 0.66 -1.60
C ARG A 259 15.72 1.27 -2.86
N PRO A 260 14.91 1.67 -3.86
CA PRO A 260 15.42 2.31 -5.08
C PRO A 260 16.02 3.67 -4.77
N TRP A 261 17.04 4.08 -5.53
CA TRP A 261 17.62 5.42 -5.42
C TRP A 261 16.71 6.48 -6.03
N GLY A 262 16.79 7.70 -5.48
CA GLY A 262 16.03 8.85 -5.97
C GLY A 262 14.74 9.08 -5.20
N PHE A 263 14.10 10.22 -5.47
CA PHE A 263 12.77 10.49 -4.96
C PHE A 263 11.75 9.59 -5.67
N GLN A 264 10.88 8.99 -4.86
CA GLN A 264 9.78 8.15 -5.35
C GLN A 264 8.50 9.03 -5.40
N PRO A 265 8.03 9.47 -6.58
CA PRO A 265 6.81 10.28 -6.72
C PRO A 265 5.59 9.56 -6.13
N GLY A 266 5.53 8.23 -6.28
CA GLY A 266 4.48 7.41 -5.67
C GLY A 266 4.41 7.62 -4.15
N HIS A 267 5.53 7.57 -3.44
CA HIS A 267 5.57 7.80 -1.99
C HIS A 267 5.24 9.24 -1.60
N GLN A 268 5.58 10.24 -2.42
CA GLN A 268 5.15 11.62 -2.16
C GLN A 268 3.62 11.71 -2.20
N THR A 269 3.00 11.12 -3.22
CA THR A 269 1.53 11.12 -3.34
C THR A 269 0.86 10.21 -2.30
N GLU A 270 1.50 9.11 -1.89
CA GLU A 270 0.99 8.26 -0.82
C GLU A 270 1.02 9.00 0.53
N TRP A 271 2.07 9.77 0.82
CA TRP A 271 2.06 10.68 1.96
C TRP A 271 0.96 11.73 1.84
N ALA A 272 0.77 12.34 0.66
CA ALA A 272 -0.34 13.28 0.44
C ALA A 272 -1.71 12.63 0.75
N LYS A 273 -1.95 11.38 0.32
CA LYS A 273 -3.13 10.58 0.68
C LYS A 273 -3.24 10.41 2.21
N LEU A 274 -2.18 9.96 2.88
CA LEU A 274 -2.18 9.72 4.33
C LEU A 274 -2.43 11.00 5.14
N LEU A 275 -1.90 12.14 4.70
CA LEU A 275 -2.16 13.45 5.32
C LEU A 275 -3.63 13.86 5.19
N MET A 276 -4.27 13.58 4.06
CA MET A 276 -5.71 13.83 3.86
C MET A 276 -6.59 12.87 4.68
N ILE A 277 -6.17 11.62 4.84
CA ILE A 277 -6.83 10.69 5.76
C ILE A 277 -6.70 11.22 7.20
N LEU A 278 -5.51 11.63 7.66
CA LEU A 278 -5.32 12.26 8.98
C LEU A 278 -6.23 13.48 9.17
N GLN A 279 -6.35 14.34 8.16
CA GLN A 279 -7.20 15.53 8.22
C GLN A 279 -8.69 15.17 8.42
N ARG A 280 -9.14 14.04 7.84
CA ARG A 280 -10.49 13.51 8.04
C ARG A 280 -10.68 12.85 9.41
N GLU A 281 -9.70 12.07 9.88
CA GLU A 281 -9.83 11.25 11.09
C GLU A 281 -9.67 12.05 12.40
N LEU A 282 -8.88 13.13 12.40
CA LEU A 282 -8.68 13.95 13.61
C LEU A 282 -9.98 14.55 14.17
N PRO A 283 -10.88 15.13 13.36
CA PRO A 283 -12.20 15.56 13.81
C PRO A 283 -13.08 14.44 14.37
N VAL A 284 -12.94 13.20 13.87
CA VAL A 284 -13.68 12.03 14.41
C VAL A 284 -13.25 11.75 15.86
N ALA A 285 -11.99 12.02 16.21
CA ALA A 285 -11.48 11.97 17.58
C ALA A 285 -11.82 13.24 18.41
N GLY A 286 -12.64 14.16 17.90
CA GLY A 286 -12.95 15.43 18.57
C GLY A 286 -11.77 16.42 18.59
N ARG A 287 -10.78 16.25 17.70
CA ARG A 287 -9.57 17.09 17.63
C ARG A 287 -9.58 17.97 16.39
N GLN A 288 -9.01 19.16 16.52
CA GLN A 288 -8.76 20.01 15.37
C GLN A 288 -7.59 19.43 14.55
N ALA A 289 -7.80 19.30 13.24
CA ALA A 289 -6.74 18.93 12.32
C ALA A 289 -5.69 20.07 12.22
N PRO A 290 -4.38 19.77 12.36
CA PRO A 290 -3.34 20.78 12.18
C PRO A 290 -3.39 21.42 10.79
N GLU A 291 -3.19 22.75 10.75
CA GLU A 291 -3.30 23.55 9.52
C GLU A 291 -2.25 23.19 8.46
N TRP A 292 -1.16 22.50 8.85
CA TRP A 292 -0.08 22.13 7.93
C TRP A 292 -0.41 20.91 7.06
N LEU A 293 -1.43 20.10 7.40
CA LEU A 293 -1.73 18.85 6.70
C LEU A 293 -2.03 19.08 5.21
N LEU A 294 -2.98 19.96 4.90
CA LEU A 294 -3.39 20.25 3.52
C LEU A 294 -2.28 20.93 2.70
N PRO A 295 -1.64 22.03 3.15
CA PRO A 295 -0.53 22.63 2.41
C PRO A 295 0.62 21.66 2.13
N THR A 296 0.94 20.77 3.08
CA THR A 296 2.01 19.78 2.89
C THR A 296 1.61 18.72 1.88
N ALA A 297 0.38 18.19 1.94
CA ALA A 297 -0.12 17.22 0.97
C ALA A 297 -0.15 17.78 -0.46
N ARG A 298 -0.59 19.05 -0.62
CA ARG A 298 -0.55 19.75 -1.90
C ARG A 298 0.88 19.85 -2.44
N HIS A 299 1.81 20.32 -1.62
CA HIS A 299 3.21 20.46 -2.01
C HIS A 299 3.82 19.13 -2.49
N LEU A 300 3.61 18.05 -1.74
CA LEU A 300 4.12 16.72 -2.09
C LEU A 300 3.51 16.21 -3.41
N PHE A 301 2.19 16.37 -3.58
CA PHE A 301 1.51 15.96 -4.79
C PHE A 301 1.95 16.76 -6.01
N ASP A 302 1.92 18.09 -5.91
CA ASP A 302 2.23 19.01 -7.01
C ASP A 302 3.67 18.80 -7.51
N ALA A 303 4.63 18.69 -6.60
CA ALA A 303 6.02 18.43 -6.97
C ALA A 303 6.21 17.05 -7.62
N ALA A 304 5.51 16.02 -7.12
CA ALA A 304 5.60 14.68 -7.69
C ALA A 304 5.08 14.63 -9.12
N VAL A 305 3.93 15.23 -9.40
CA VAL A 305 3.37 15.26 -10.76
C VAL A 305 4.13 16.20 -11.69
N GLU A 306 4.73 17.28 -11.17
CA GLU A 306 5.60 18.17 -11.95
C GLU A 306 6.85 17.45 -12.44
N HIS A 307 7.55 16.71 -11.56
CA HIS A 307 8.81 16.07 -11.90
C HIS A 307 8.65 14.72 -12.61
N ALA A 308 7.58 13.97 -12.32
CA ALA A 308 7.48 12.58 -12.77
C ALA A 308 6.43 12.32 -13.86
N TRP A 309 5.54 13.28 -14.19
CA TRP A 309 4.57 13.04 -15.26
C TRP A 309 5.24 13.02 -16.63
N ASP A 310 5.11 11.90 -17.33
CA ASP A 310 5.59 11.75 -18.70
C ASP A 310 4.62 12.44 -19.68
N ASN A 311 5.03 13.58 -20.25
CA ASN A 311 4.19 14.32 -21.21
C ASN A 311 4.14 13.68 -22.61
N GLU A 312 5.03 12.73 -22.92
CA GLU A 312 5.07 12.05 -24.21
C GLU A 312 4.24 10.77 -24.20
N HIS A 313 4.44 9.92 -23.18
CA HIS A 313 3.80 8.60 -23.10
C HIS A 313 2.69 8.51 -22.04
N GLY A 314 2.52 9.54 -21.20
CA GLY A 314 1.60 9.50 -20.07
C GLY A 314 2.10 8.65 -18.90
N GLY A 315 1.44 8.81 -17.75
CA GLY A 315 1.78 8.10 -16.52
C GLY A 315 2.94 8.73 -15.77
N LEU A 316 2.98 8.48 -14.47
CA LEU A 316 4.09 8.90 -13.61
C LEU A 316 5.24 7.89 -13.71
N CYS A 317 6.44 8.40 -13.97
CA CYS A 317 7.71 7.67 -13.89
C CYS A 317 8.00 7.20 -12.46
N TYR A 318 8.90 6.23 -12.32
CA TYR A 318 9.17 5.58 -11.03
C TYR A 318 10.06 6.39 -10.10
N GLY A 319 11.01 7.18 -10.62
CA GLY A 319 11.90 7.95 -9.78
C GLY A 319 12.51 9.16 -10.46
N PHE A 320 12.79 10.20 -9.67
CA PHE A 320 13.53 11.38 -10.10
C PHE A 320 14.67 11.74 -9.14
N ALA A 321 15.74 12.30 -9.69
CA ALA A 321 16.92 12.73 -8.98
C ALA A 321 16.70 14.06 -8.24
N PRO A 322 17.61 14.46 -7.32
CA PRO A 322 17.51 15.74 -6.61
C PRO A 322 17.51 17.00 -7.49
N ASP A 323 17.96 16.90 -8.74
CA ASP A 323 17.89 17.98 -9.72
C ASP A 323 16.56 18.03 -10.50
N GLY A 324 15.62 17.13 -10.17
CA GLY A 324 14.30 17.01 -10.81
C GLY A 324 14.30 16.17 -12.09
N SER A 325 15.44 15.63 -12.54
CA SER A 325 15.49 14.77 -13.73
C SER A 325 14.98 13.36 -13.43
N VAL A 326 14.22 12.77 -14.36
CA VAL A 326 13.76 11.38 -14.23
C VAL A 326 14.97 10.44 -14.27
N CYS A 327 15.17 9.66 -13.21
CA CYS A 327 16.24 8.66 -13.11
C CYS A 327 15.75 7.23 -13.35
N ASP A 328 14.44 6.99 -13.19
CA ASP A 328 13.79 5.76 -13.62
C ASP A 328 12.43 6.07 -14.28
N GLY A 329 12.35 5.81 -15.59
CA GLY A 329 11.18 6.08 -16.42
C GLY A 329 10.13 4.97 -16.42
N ASP A 330 10.37 3.85 -15.74
CA ASP A 330 9.39 2.76 -15.68
C ASP A 330 8.07 3.22 -15.03
N LYS A 331 6.97 2.58 -15.42
CA LYS A 331 5.61 2.96 -15.03
C LYS A 331 5.01 1.88 -14.14
N TYR A 332 5.01 2.12 -12.84
CA TYR A 332 4.54 1.15 -11.84
C TYR A 332 3.07 1.33 -11.49
N PHE A 333 2.36 0.21 -11.29
CA PHE A 333 0.94 0.19 -10.95
C PHE A 333 0.59 0.99 -9.69
N TRP A 334 1.38 0.80 -8.64
CA TRP A 334 1.13 1.37 -7.32
C TRP A 334 1.32 2.88 -7.31
N VAL A 335 2.31 3.40 -8.06
CA VAL A 335 2.53 4.85 -8.20
C VAL A 335 1.25 5.51 -8.72
N GLN A 336 0.65 4.95 -9.78
CA GLN A 336 -0.56 5.54 -10.36
C GLN A 336 -1.77 5.43 -9.41
N ALA A 337 -1.91 4.29 -8.73
CA ALA A 337 -3.00 4.03 -7.79
C ALA A 337 -2.96 4.96 -6.56
N GLU A 338 -1.77 5.18 -6.00
CA GLU A 338 -1.59 6.09 -4.87
C GLU A 338 -1.80 7.54 -5.28
N SER A 339 -1.30 7.92 -6.46
CA SER A 339 -1.49 9.27 -6.99
C SER A 339 -2.95 9.58 -7.31
N LEU A 340 -3.73 8.65 -7.88
CA LEU A 340 -5.15 8.90 -8.12
C LEU A 340 -5.92 9.00 -6.79
N ALA A 341 -5.59 8.20 -5.77
CA ALA A 341 -6.24 8.32 -4.48
C ALA A 341 -5.94 9.68 -3.83
N ALA A 342 -4.68 10.12 -3.89
CA ALA A 342 -4.26 11.43 -3.40
C ALA A 342 -4.98 12.57 -4.13
N ALA A 343 -5.08 12.50 -5.46
CA ALA A 343 -5.77 13.51 -6.26
C ALA A 343 -7.25 13.64 -5.86
N GLY A 344 -7.97 12.52 -5.72
CA GLY A 344 -9.38 12.55 -5.31
C GLY A 344 -9.59 13.09 -3.89
N LEU A 345 -8.71 12.73 -2.94
CA LEU A 345 -8.77 13.29 -1.58
C LEU A 345 -8.42 14.78 -1.54
N LEU A 346 -7.41 15.22 -2.29
CA LEU A 346 -7.03 16.63 -2.39
C LEU A 346 -8.14 17.47 -3.03
N HIS A 347 -8.78 16.97 -4.08
CA HIS A 347 -9.94 17.61 -4.69
C HIS A 347 -11.06 17.80 -3.66
N ALA A 348 -11.42 16.73 -2.93
CA ALA A 348 -12.47 16.82 -1.92
C ALA A 348 -12.13 17.77 -0.75
N ALA A 349 -10.85 17.83 -0.35
CA ALA A 349 -10.41 18.69 0.76
C ALA A 349 -10.27 20.17 0.37
N SER A 350 -9.88 20.47 -0.88
CA SER A 350 -9.57 21.83 -1.35
C SER A 350 -10.65 22.47 -2.22
N GLY A 351 -11.44 21.67 -2.94
CA GLY A 351 -12.35 22.12 -3.99
C GLY A 351 -11.65 22.59 -5.28
N GLU A 352 -10.33 22.35 -5.43
CA GLU A 352 -9.57 22.78 -6.60
C GLU A 352 -9.72 21.79 -7.77
N SER A 353 -10.25 22.27 -8.90
CA SER A 353 -10.52 21.45 -10.09
C SER A 353 -9.26 20.87 -10.76
N ALA A 354 -8.07 21.38 -10.45
CA ALA A 354 -6.81 20.83 -10.93
C ALA A 354 -6.60 19.38 -10.45
N TYR A 355 -6.96 19.07 -9.20
CA TYR A 355 -6.84 17.71 -8.67
C TYR A 355 -7.89 16.77 -9.26
N ASP A 356 -9.10 17.24 -9.55
CA ASP A 356 -10.12 16.48 -10.28
C ASP A 356 -9.63 16.10 -11.70
N ALA A 357 -8.96 17.03 -12.38
CA ALA A 357 -8.36 16.78 -13.67
C ALA A 357 -7.23 15.75 -13.59
N TRP A 358 -6.39 15.81 -12.56
CA TRP A 358 -5.36 14.80 -12.31
C TRP A 358 -5.94 13.43 -12.01
N TYR A 359 -7.01 13.34 -11.21
CA TYR A 359 -7.72 12.09 -10.93
C TYR A 359 -8.18 11.43 -12.23
N GLY A 360 -8.86 12.18 -13.11
CA GLY A 360 -9.30 11.68 -14.41
C GLY A 360 -8.14 11.29 -15.33
N LYS A 361 -7.07 12.08 -15.36
CA LYS A 361 -5.88 11.83 -16.20
C LYS A 361 -5.12 10.57 -15.78
N LEU A 362 -4.95 10.35 -14.48
CA LEU A 362 -4.30 9.17 -13.92
C LEU A 362 -5.14 7.90 -14.18
N TRP A 363 -6.46 7.98 -13.99
CA TRP A 363 -7.36 6.88 -14.34
C TRP A 363 -7.35 6.55 -15.82
N ALA A 364 -7.41 7.55 -16.70
CA ALA A 364 -7.37 7.33 -18.15
C ALA A 364 -6.09 6.58 -18.57
N TYR A 365 -4.92 7.03 -18.06
CA TYR A 365 -3.66 6.34 -18.30
C TYR A 365 -3.67 4.90 -17.77
N ALA A 366 -4.05 4.72 -16.50
CA ALA A 366 -4.08 3.42 -15.86
C ALA A 366 -5.02 2.44 -16.57
N TRP A 367 -6.22 2.89 -16.91
CA TRP A 367 -7.21 2.12 -17.64
C TRP A 367 -6.67 1.68 -19.00
N GLN A 368 -6.01 2.58 -19.73
CA GLN A 368 -5.50 2.26 -21.06
C GLN A 368 -4.30 1.29 -21.03
N HIS A 369 -3.40 1.43 -20.06
CA HIS A 369 -2.08 0.78 -20.11
C HIS A 369 -1.83 -0.28 -19.03
N LEU A 370 -2.35 -0.09 -17.82
CA LEU A 370 -2.02 -0.94 -16.67
C LEU A 370 -3.11 -1.94 -16.31
N VAL A 371 -4.38 -1.60 -16.50
CA VAL A 371 -5.50 -2.53 -16.24
C VAL A 371 -5.52 -3.61 -17.32
N ASP A 372 -5.46 -4.88 -16.91
CA ASP A 372 -5.63 -5.99 -17.84
C ASP A 372 -7.12 -6.26 -18.07
N HIS A 373 -7.63 -5.73 -19.17
CA HIS A 373 -9.03 -5.89 -19.59
C HIS A 373 -9.43 -7.32 -19.98
N ARG A 374 -8.45 -8.21 -20.15
CA ARG A 374 -8.70 -9.60 -20.50
C ARG A 374 -8.81 -10.47 -19.26
N TYR A 375 -7.95 -10.31 -18.27
CA TYR A 375 -7.92 -11.21 -17.11
C TYR A 375 -8.29 -10.53 -15.78
N GLY A 376 -8.42 -9.21 -15.76
CA GLY A 376 -8.55 -8.43 -14.53
C GLY A 376 -7.20 -8.19 -13.84
N ALA A 377 -7.26 -7.42 -12.76
CA ALA A 377 -6.11 -6.87 -12.04
C ALA A 377 -5.19 -6.00 -12.92
N TRP A 378 -4.10 -5.50 -12.34
CA TRP A 378 -3.17 -4.58 -13.00
C TRP A 378 -1.86 -5.26 -13.33
N TYR A 379 -1.22 -4.91 -14.45
CA TYR A 379 0.19 -5.23 -14.68
C TYR A 379 1.06 -4.54 -13.63
N ARG A 380 2.16 -5.17 -13.20
CA ARG A 380 3.06 -4.61 -12.18
C ARG A 380 3.80 -3.36 -12.68
N ILE A 381 4.37 -3.44 -13.87
CA ILE A 381 5.34 -2.49 -14.39
C ILE A 381 5.26 -2.47 -15.92
N LEU A 382 5.45 -1.29 -16.49
CA LEU A 382 5.72 -1.10 -17.92
C LEU A 382 7.03 -0.33 -18.09
N THR A 383 7.65 -0.49 -19.25
CA THR A 383 8.70 0.43 -19.72
C THR A 383 8.14 1.85 -19.84
N GLN A 384 9.02 2.85 -19.96
CA GLN A 384 8.62 4.25 -20.16
C GLN A 384 7.66 4.44 -21.35
N ASP A 385 7.85 3.68 -22.44
CA ASP A 385 6.99 3.67 -23.63
C ASP A 385 5.79 2.70 -23.53
N ASN A 386 5.38 2.36 -22.30
CA ASN A 386 4.18 1.59 -21.96
C ASN A 386 4.13 0.14 -22.50
N ARG A 387 5.30 -0.52 -22.63
CA ARG A 387 5.38 -1.94 -23.02
C ARG A 387 5.62 -2.82 -21.78
N LYS A 388 5.06 -4.03 -21.81
CA LYS A 388 5.32 -5.03 -20.78
C LYS A 388 6.75 -5.57 -20.90
N TYR A 389 7.40 -5.79 -19.77
CA TYR A 389 8.68 -6.50 -19.70
C TYR A 389 8.51 -8.01 -19.88
N ASP A 390 7.49 -8.57 -19.21
CA ASP A 390 7.21 -9.99 -19.13
C ASP A 390 5.70 -10.21 -18.86
N ASP A 391 5.33 -11.44 -18.50
CA ASP A 391 3.97 -11.84 -18.13
C ASP A 391 3.81 -12.04 -16.61
N GLU A 392 4.73 -11.57 -15.77
CA GLU A 392 4.68 -11.72 -14.31
C GLU A 392 3.86 -10.62 -13.65
N LYS A 393 2.53 -10.74 -13.80
CA LYS A 393 1.56 -9.77 -13.30
C LYS A 393 1.70 -9.47 -11.81
N SER A 394 1.88 -10.49 -10.98
CA SER A 394 1.89 -10.36 -9.52
C SER A 394 2.91 -11.29 -8.89
N PRO A 395 4.21 -10.90 -8.83
CA PRO A 395 5.19 -11.53 -7.96
C PRO A 395 4.90 -11.22 -6.48
N ALA A 396 5.64 -11.86 -5.58
CA ALA A 396 5.56 -11.57 -4.15
C ALA A 396 5.72 -10.07 -3.86
N GLY A 397 4.92 -9.57 -2.93
CA GLY A 397 4.73 -8.14 -2.64
C GLY A 397 3.50 -7.54 -3.32
N LYS A 398 3.14 -7.95 -4.55
CA LYS A 398 1.98 -7.41 -5.27
C LYS A 398 0.77 -8.32 -5.13
N THR A 399 -0.32 -7.76 -4.61
CA THR A 399 -1.63 -8.42 -4.47
C THR A 399 -2.77 -7.54 -5.01
N ASP A 400 -2.44 -6.43 -5.69
CA ASP A 400 -3.40 -5.35 -6.00
C ASP A 400 -4.00 -4.68 -4.74
N TYR A 401 -3.31 -4.81 -3.60
CA TYR A 401 -3.57 -4.03 -2.38
C TYR A 401 -3.70 -2.53 -2.65
N HIS A 402 -2.73 -1.95 -3.37
CA HIS A 402 -2.71 -0.52 -3.68
C HIS A 402 -3.88 -0.10 -4.58
N THR A 403 -4.18 -0.87 -5.62
CA THR A 403 -5.20 -0.51 -6.62
C THR A 403 -6.62 -0.69 -6.07
N MET A 404 -6.89 -1.79 -5.38
CA MET A 404 -8.17 -1.96 -4.68
C MET A 404 -8.29 -1.03 -3.48
N GLY A 405 -7.21 -0.82 -2.73
CA GLY A 405 -7.14 0.11 -1.60
C GLY A 405 -7.46 1.55 -2.01
N ALA A 406 -6.87 2.03 -3.10
CA ALA A 406 -7.20 3.32 -3.69
C ALA A 406 -8.70 3.45 -4.01
N CYS A 407 -9.29 2.43 -4.65
CA CYS A 407 -10.73 2.40 -4.93
C CYS A 407 -11.58 2.38 -3.64
N HIS A 408 -11.18 1.60 -2.63
CA HIS A 408 -11.87 1.57 -1.33
C HIS A 408 -11.81 2.92 -0.62
N GLU A 409 -10.70 3.65 -0.73
CA GLU A 409 -10.56 5.01 -0.18
C GLU A 409 -11.50 5.99 -0.88
N MET A 410 -11.59 5.94 -2.21
CA MET A 410 -12.57 6.74 -2.98
C MET A 410 -14.02 6.37 -2.63
N LEU A 411 -14.32 5.09 -2.42
CA LEU A 411 -15.64 4.65 -1.96
C LEU A 411 -15.96 5.14 -0.54
N ALA A 412 -14.98 5.17 0.36
CA ALA A 412 -15.12 5.75 1.69
C ALA A 412 -15.39 7.26 1.62
N LEU A 413 -14.66 7.97 0.75
CA LEU A 413 -14.90 9.39 0.47
C LEU A 413 -16.34 9.63 -0.02
N ILE A 414 -16.82 8.88 -1.01
CA ILE A 414 -18.18 8.99 -1.55
C ILE A 414 -19.23 8.71 -0.45
N ARG A 415 -19.03 7.68 0.37
CA ARG A 415 -19.94 7.36 1.49
C ARG A 415 -20.01 8.48 2.53
N SER A 416 -18.93 9.24 2.71
CA SER A 416 -18.92 10.43 3.59
C SER A 416 -19.49 11.69 2.95
N GLY A 417 -19.98 11.62 1.70
CA GLY A 417 -20.56 12.73 0.95
C GLY A 417 -19.56 13.55 0.14
N GLY A 418 -18.28 13.15 0.13
CA GLY A 418 -17.26 13.73 -0.73
C GLY A 418 -17.42 13.33 -2.19
N LYS A 419 -16.70 14.03 -3.08
CA LYS A 419 -16.61 13.69 -4.50
C LYS A 419 -15.14 13.55 -4.86
N PRO A 420 -14.69 12.38 -5.34
CA PRO A 420 -13.35 12.24 -5.89
C PRO A 420 -13.16 13.15 -7.11
#